data_AF-A0A935QIR5-F1
#
_entry.id   AF-A0A935QIR5-F1
#
_cell.length_a   1.000
_cell.length_b   1.000
_cell.length_c   1.000
_cell.angle_alpha   90.00
_cell.angle_beta   90.00
_cell.angle_gamma   90.00
#
_symmetry.space_group_name_H-M   'P 1'
#
loop_
_entity.id
_entity.type
_entity.pdbx_description
1 polymer ?
#
loop_
_entity_poly.entity_id
_entity_poly.type
_entity_poly.pdbx_seq_one_letter_code
_entity_poly.pdbx_strand_id
1 'polypeptide(L)'
;MTTQQAPEVGPGRPQHIGRPLFHPDLRDNHRFLADRLQLLAEFVHDDADSTRTSWDDRAYLEGYHGALLDLAHHLRAGDYLPGGMLNYPESTAC
;
A
#
# COMPACT_ATOMS: atom_id res chain seq x y z
N MET A 1 -26.70 43.69 32.48
CA MET A 1 -25.30 43.69 32.01
C MET A 1 -24.58 42.68 32.91
N THR A 2 -24.03 41.55 32.48
CA THR A 2 -23.58 41.13 31.14
C THR A 2 -23.51 39.60 31.13
N THR A 3 -24.13 39.03 30.10
CA THR A 3 -23.78 37.83 29.33
C THR A 3 -22.79 36.82 29.92
N GLN A 4 -23.29 35.61 30.23
CA GLN A 4 -22.46 34.40 30.23
C GLN A 4 -22.10 34.08 28.77
N GLN A 5 -20.86 34.36 28.38
CA GLN A 5 -20.29 33.98 27.09
C GLN A 5 -20.01 32.46 27.08
N ALA A 6 -20.48 31.76 26.04
CA ALA A 6 -19.70 30.67 25.43
C ALA A 6 -18.72 31.34 24.45
N PRO A 7 -17.42 31.04 24.46
CA PRO A 7 -16.85 29.96 23.63
C PRO A 7 -15.61 29.33 24.34
N GLU A 8 -14.86 28.34 23.88
CA GLU A 8 -14.43 28.04 22.52
C GLU A 8 -14.25 26.52 22.38
N VAL A 9 -14.51 26.04 21.17
CA VAL A 9 -14.02 24.77 20.65
C VAL A 9 -12.52 24.69 21.02
N GLY A 10 -12.18 23.89 22.03
CA GLY A 10 -10.79 23.53 22.26
C GLY A 10 -10.21 23.03 20.94
N PRO A 11 -8.92 23.22 20.65
CA PRO A 11 -8.35 22.88 19.36
C PRO A 11 -8.32 21.35 19.23
N GLY A 12 -9.47 20.75 18.92
CA GLY A 12 -9.54 19.48 18.24
C GLY A 12 -8.88 19.76 16.92
N ARG A 13 -7.56 19.50 16.87
CA ARG A 13 -6.81 19.45 15.63
C ARG A 13 -7.67 18.61 14.69
N PRO A 14 -8.28 19.20 13.65
CA PRO A 14 -8.89 18.39 12.62
C PRO A 14 -7.74 17.59 12.04
N GLN A 15 -7.82 16.28 12.27
CA GLN A 15 -7.28 15.20 11.48
C GLN A 15 -6.01 15.59 10.73
N HIS A 16 -4.87 15.08 11.22
CA HIS A 16 -3.68 14.94 10.39
C HIS A 16 -4.10 14.12 9.16
N ILE A 17 -4.59 14.81 8.13
CA ILE A 17 -4.76 14.31 6.78
C ILE A 17 -3.38 13.77 6.47
N GLY A 18 -3.26 12.43 6.42
CA GLY A 18 -2.02 11.75 6.11
C GLY A 18 -1.52 12.37 4.82
N ARG A 19 -0.54 13.28 4.95
CA ARG A 19 0.00 13.97 3.80
C ARG A 19 0.47 12.85 2.90
N PRO A 20 -0.02 12.76 1.66
CA PRO A 20 0.54 11.82 0.72
C PRO A 20 2.02 12.19 0.64
N LEU A 21 2.88 11.20 0.88
CA LEU A 21 4.32 11.37 0.74
C LEU A 21 4.61 11.48 -0.77
N PHE A 22 4.30 12.64 -1.34
CA PHE A 22 4.65 12.98 -2.72
C PHE A 22 6.12 13.41 -2.76
N HIS A 23 7.01 12.48 -2.39
CA HIS A 23 8.42 12.63 -2.65
C HIS A 23 8.69 12.05 -4.05
N PRO A 24 9.29 12.81 -4.99
CA PRO A 24 9.56 12.32 -6.35
C PRO A 24 10.30 10.97 -6.32
N ASP A 25 11.30 10.84 -5.47
CA ASP A 25 12.08 9.60 -5.32
C ASP A 25 11.25 8.41 -4.79
N LEU A 26 10.20 8.65 -3.99
CA LEU A 26 9.29 7.59 -3.53
C LEU A 26 8.41 7.08 -4.68
N ARG A 27 7.96 7.97 -5.57
CA ARG A 27 7.19 7.54 -6.75
C ARG A 27 8.04 6.71 -7.70
N ASP A 28 9.30 7.10 -7.91
CA ASP A 28 10.22 6.32 -8.75
C ASP A 28 10.54 4.97 -8.11
N ASN A 29 10.73 4.92 -6.79
CA ASN A 29 10.89 3.67 -6.05
C ASN A 29 9.64 2.77 -6.12
N HIS A 30 8.43 3.32 -5.98
CA HIS A 30 7.19 2.57 -6.14
C HIS A 30 7.03 2.01 -7.54
N ARG A 31 7.39 2.80 -8.56
CA ARG A 31 7.38 2.35 -9.95
C ARG A 31 8.38 1.21 -10.17
N PHE A 32 9.60 1.37 -9.66
CA PHE A 32 10.62 0.32 -9.72
C PHE A 32 10.14 -0.97 -9.04
N LEU A 33 9.57 -0.88 -7.84
CA LEU A 33 9.03 -2.02 -7.11
C LEU A 33 7.85 -2.67 -7.84
N ALA A 34 6.93 -1.88 -8.39
CA ALA A 34 5.81 -2.37 -9.19
C ALA A 34 6.29 -3.16 -10.41
N ASP A 35 7.31 -2.66 -11.12
CA ASP A 35 7.91 -3.35 -12.27
C ASP A 35 8.52 -4.70 -11.85
N ARG A 36 9.18 -4.76 -10.69
CA ARG A 36 9.75 -6.01 -10.16
C ARG A 36 8.69 -7.02 -9.73
N LEU A 37 7.61 -6.56 -9.10
CA LEU A 37 6.50 -7.40 -8.70
C LEU A 37 5.77 -7.98 -9.91
N GLN A 38 5.64 -7.20 -10.98
CA GLN A 38 5.05 -7.66 -12.23
C GLN A 38 5.91 -8.76 -12.88
N LEU A 39 7.24 -8.63 -12.89
CA LEU A 39 8.13 -9.70 -13.38
C LEU A 39 8.06 -10.96 -12.52
N LEU A 40 7.95 -10.82 -11.20
CA LEU A 40 7.80 -11.97 -10.31
C LEU A 40 6.45 -12.66 -10.51
N ALA A 41 5.38 -11.88 -10.71
CA ALA A 41 4.06 -12.38 -11.03
C ALA A 41 4.08 -13.24 -12.30
N GLU A 42 4.71 -12.77 -13.37
CA GLU A 42 4.87 -13.53 -14.62
C GLU A 42 5.62 -14.86 -14.38
N PHE A 43 6.72 -14.84 -13.63
CA PHE A 43 7.46 -16.07 -13.29
C PHE A 43 6.61 -17.07 -12.49
N VAL A 44 5.84 -16.59 -11.52
CA VAL A 44 4.92 -17.43 -10.72
C VAL A 44 3.82 -18.02 -11.60
N HIS A 45 3.30 -17.25 -12.57
CA HIS A 45 2.30 -17.73 -13.50
C HIS A 45 2.84 -18.83 -14.42
N ASP A 46 4.05 -18.64 -14.96
CA ASP A 46 4.74 -19.65 -15.76
C ASP A 46 4.98 -20.95 -14.97
N ASP A 47 5.30 -20.84 -13.68
CA ASP A 47 5.47 -22.00 -12.79
C ASP A 47 4.14 -22.69 -12.47
N ALA A 48 3.04 -21.93 -12.34
CA ALA A 48 1.70 -22.48 -12.15
C ALA A 48 1.24 -23.32 -13.36
N ASP A 49 1.62 -22.91 -14.58
CA ASP A 49 1.28 -23.59 -15.84
C ASP A 49 2.23 -24.75 -16.19
N SER A 50 3.28 -24.96 -15.40
CA SER A 50 4.22 -26.07 -15.57
C SER A 50 3.57 -27.44 -15.35
N THR A 51 3.94 -28.41 -16.19
CA THR A 51 3.48 -29.81 -16.08
C THR A 51 3.96 -30.54 -14.81
N ARG A 52 4.85 -29.90 -14.03
CA ARG A 52 5.40 -30.42 -12.76
C ARG A 52 4.59 -29.99 -11.54
N THR A 53 3.68 -29.05 -11.68
CA THR A 53 2.96 -28.42 -10.58
C THR A 53 1.72 -29.23 -10.23
N SER A 54 1.53 -29.55 -8.95
CA SER A 54 0.32 -30.26 -8.51
C SER A 54 -0.91 -29.36 -8.63
N TRP A 55 -2.12 -29.93 -8.66
CA TRP A 55 -3.36 -29.15 -8.77
C TRP A 55 -3.55 -28.18 -7.59
N ASP A 56 -3.17 -28.60 -6.38
CA ASP A 56 -3.27 -27.75 -5.17
C ASP A 56 -2.23 -26.63 -5.20
N ASP A 57 -1.00 -26.92 -5.63
CA ASP A 57 0.05 -25.90 -5.78
C ASP A 57 -0.31 -24.89 -6.86
N ARG A 58 -0.94 -25.34 -7.96
CA ARG A 58 -1.41 -24.45 -9.03
C ARG A 58 -2.41 -23.43 -8.52
N ALA A 59 -3.43 -23.86 -7.77
CA ALA A 59 -4.43 -22.95 -7.20
C ALA A 59 -3.79 -21.92 -6.24
N TYR A 60 -2.81 -22.35 -5.43
CA TYR A 60 -2.04 -21.46 -4.58
C TYR A 60 -1.22 -20.44 -5.41
N LEU A 61 -0.50 -20.90 -6.43
CA LEU A 61 0.34 -20.05 -7.28
C LEU A 61 -0.50 -19.05 -8.10
N GLU A 62 -1.67 -19.44 -8.60
CA GLU A 62 -2.61 -18.54 -9.28
C GLU A 62 -3.14 -17.46 -8.33
N GLY A 63 -3.46 -17.81 -7.08
CA GLY A 63 -3.85 -16.85 -6.05
C GLY A 63 -2.71 -15.88 -5.69
N TYR A 64 -1.50 -16.42 -5.55
CA TYR A 64 -0.30 -15.62 -5.27
C TYR A 64 0.05 -14.68 -6.45
N HIS A 65 -0.05 -15.16 -7.68
CA HIS A 65 0.08 -14.37 -8.90
C HIS A 65 -0.88 -13.17 -8.91
N GLY A 66 -2.16 -13.41 -8.60
CA GLY A 66 -3.16 -12.34 -8.50
C GLY A 66 -2.81 -11.29 -7.43
N ALA A 67 -2.37 -11.73 -6.25
CA ALA A 67 -1.98 -10.82 -5.17
C ALA A 67 -0.76 -9.96 -5.53
N LEU A 68 0.22 -10.50 -6.27
CA LEU A 68 1.39 -9.76 -6.73
C LEU A 68 1.00 -8.68 -7.76
N LEU A 69 0.11 -9.00 -8.70
CA LEU A 69 -0.39 -8.03 -9.67
C LEU A 69 -1.20 -6.91 -9.01
N ASP A 70 -2.04 -7.25 -8.04
CA ASP A 70 -2.80 -6.27 -7.27
C ASP A 70 -1.88 -5.32 -6.51
N LEU A 71 -0.85 -5.85 -5.84
CA LEU A 71 0.16 -5.06 -5.16
C LEU A 71 0.93 -4.13 -6.12
N ALA A 72 1.36 -4.65 -7.28
CA ALA A 72 2.05 -3.87 -8.30
C ALA A 72 1.17 -2.72 -8.84
N HIS A 73 -0.12 -3.00 -9.05
CA HIS A 73 -1.10 -2.01 -9.49
C HIS A 73 -1.23 -0.86 -8.49
N HIS A 74 -1.42 -1.17 -7.20
CA HIS A 74 -1.57 -0.17 -6.14
C HIS A 74 -0.31 0.70 -5.99
N LEU A 75 0.88 0.08 -6.02
CA LEU A 75 2.14 0.81 -5.98
C LEU A 75 2.29 1.78 -7.16
N ARG A 76 1.91 1.35 -8.37
CA ARG A 76 2.02 2.18 -9.58
C ARG A 76 0.97 3.29 -9.64
N ALA A 77 -0.24 3.03 -9.15
CA ALA A 77 -1.29 4.04 -9.01
C ALA A 77 -0.92 5.11 -7.97
N GLY A 78 0.01 4.80 -7.05
CA GLY A 78 0.32 5.65 -5.92
C GLY A 78 -0.82 5.71 -4.90
N ASP A 79 -1.78 4.80 -5.02
CA ASP A 79 -2.87 4.59 -4.08
C ASP A 79 -2.34 3.84 -2.87
N TYR A 80 -3.00 4.05 -1.73
CA TYR A 80 -2.70 3.33 -0.50
C TYR A 80 -2.72 1.82 -0.77
N LEU A 81 -1.68 1.11 -0.31
CA LEU A 81 -1.63 -0.35 -0.37
C LEU A 81 -2.92 -0.97 0.16
N PRO A 82 -3.36 -2.13 -0.35
CA PRO A 82 -4.49 -2.84 0.24
C PRO A 82 -4.18 -3.11 1.73
N GLY A 83 -4.92 -2.43 2.62
CA GLY A 83 -4.61 -2.33 4.06
C GLY A 83 -4.45 -0.90 4.59
N GLY A 84 -4.42 0.11 3.72
CA GLY A 84 -4.29 1.52 4.08
C GLY A 84 -2.84 1.99 4.19
N MET A 85 -2.67 3.24 4.61
CA MET A 85 -1.36 3.89 4.77
C MET A 85 -0.46 3.05 5.70
N LEU A 86 0.73 2.67 5.24
CA LEU A 86 1.77 2.08 6.09
C LEU A 86 2.13 3.10 7.18
N ASN A 87 1.47 2.98 8.33
CA ASN A 87 1.78 3.76 9.51
C ASN A 87 3.12 3.25 10.03
N TYR A 88 4.21 3.91 9.61
CA TYR A 88 5.44 3.83 10.38
C TYR A 88 5.14 4.47 11.74
N PRO A 89 5.34 3.77 12.88
CA PRO A 89 5.46 4.48 14.13
C PRO A 89 6.65 5.42 13.96
N GLU A 90 6.44 6.73 14.18
CA GLU A 90 7.57 7.64 14.31
C GLU A 90 8.51 7.02 15.35
N SER A 91 9.77 6.80 14.95
CA SER A 91 10.84 6.45 15.87
C SER A 91 11.01 7.61 16.83
N THR A 92 10.19 7.65 17.87
CA THR A 92 10.42 8.49 19.03
C THR A 92 11.62 7.92 19.77
N ALA A 93 12.74 8.66 19.74
CA ALA A 93 13.98 8.61 20.54
C ALA A 93 15.24 8.39 19.68
N CYS A 94 16.31 9.18 19.73
CA CYS A 94 16.68 10.42 20.45
C CYS A 94 17.71 11.18 19.59
#